data_AF-A0A830CNE4-F1
#
_entry.id   AF-A0A830CNE4-F1
#
_cell.length_a   1.000
_cell.length_b   1.000
_cell.length_c   1.000
_cell.angle_alpha   90.00
_cell.angle_beta   90.00
_cell.angle_gamma   90.00
#
_symmetry.space_group_name_H-M   'P 1'
#
loop_
_entity.id
_entity.type
_entity.pdbx_description
1 polymer ?
#
loop_
_entity_poly.entity_id
_entity_poly.type
_entity_poly.pdbx_seq_one_letter_code
_entity_poly.pdbx_strand_id
1 'polypeptide(L)'
;MLDHLYTTQYQMRGIIAISLGRISDENSEQYTHAIFMRFHTKEDLDKFYENPLYVGVLKEHVMPYCHGFINLDYESEVEDDILSIFRKGEEFNYGVELVLLVAFIKSSLGGPAEDAMALLTNLAMEFPSLIVQATKGPNVNMSNKEYTHGVVIRFRSLDAFEIFMSSSEYKNVRIYLYFLVKHS
;
A
#
# COMPACT_ATOMS: atom_id res chain seq x y z
N MET A 1 10.62 6.12 -16.06
CA MET A 1 9.24 5.70 -15.75
C MET A 1 8.77 6.29 -14.42
N LEU A 2 9.34 5.86 -13.29
CA LEU A 2 8.87 6.25 -11.96
C LEU A 2 9.01 7.74 -11.66
N ASP A 3 10.07 8.41 -12.13
CA ASP A 3 10.27 9.84 -11.89
C ASP A 3 9.12 10.69 -12.44
N HIS A 4 8.58 10.34 -13.62
CA HIS A 4 7.43 11.05 -14.18
C HIS A 4 6.17 10.87 -13.32
N LEU A 5 5.95 9.67 -12.80
CA LEU A 5 4.87 9.42 -11.84
C LEU A 5 5.10 10.17 -10.53
N TYR A 6 6.34 10.22 -10.02
CA TYR A 6 6.69 10.97 -8.83
C TYR A 6 6.36 12.46 -8.99
N THR A 7 6.65 13.04 -10.15
CA THR A 7 6.43 14.47 -10.39
C THR A 7 4.96 14.89 -10.42
N THR A 8 4.03 13.95 -10.58
CA THR A 8 2.58 14.24 -10.54
C THR A 8 2.16 14.90 -9.22
N GLN A 9 2.83 14.58 -8.11
CA GLN A 9 2.57 15.18 -6.79
C GLN A 9 2.75 16.70 -6.77
N TYR A 10 3.58 17.26 -7.66
CA TYR A 10 3.83 18.71 -7.72
C TYR A 10 2.87 19.43 -8.65
N GLN A 11 2.24 18.69 -9.57
CA GLN A 11 1.39 19.24 -10.61
C GLN A 11 -0.10 19.04 -10.33
N MET A 12 -0.43 18.11 -9.44
CA MET A 12 -1.79 17.71 -9.13
C MET A 12 -2.10 17.96 -7.66
N ARG A 13 -3.24 18.61 -7.41
CA ARG A 13 -3.72 18.83 -6.04
C ARG A 13 -4.31 17.54 -5.48
N GLY A 14 -4.31 17.43 -4.15
CA GLY A 14 -4.97 16.34 -3.45
C GLY A 14 -4.07 15.14 -3.13
N ILE A 15 -2.91 14.97 -3.78
CA ILE A 15 -1.91 13.98 -3.38
C ILE A 15 -1.23 14.45 -2.11
N ILE A 16 -1.34 13.67 -1.02
CA ILE A 16 -0.75 13.99 0.29
C ILE A 16 0.50 13.16 0.59
N ALA A 17 0.63 11.99 -0.01
CA ALA A 17 1.85 11.18 0.06
C ALA A 17 1.99 10.33 -1.20
N ILE A 18 3.23 10.14 -1.64
CA ILE A 18 3.58 9.21 -2.70
C ILE A 18 4.84 8.45 -2.29
N SER A 19 4.82 7.13 -2.51
CA SER A 19 6.01 6.28 -2.45
C SER A 19 6.05 5.42 -3.70
N LEU A 20 7.24 5.23 -4.24
CA LEU A 20 7.44 4.35 -5.38
C LEU A 20 8.79 3.69 -5.28
N GLY A 21 8.89 2.46 -5.79
CA GLY A 21 10.11 1.69 -5.65
C GLY A 21 10.08 0.40 -6.44
N ARG A 22 11.21 -0.28 -6.41
CA ARG A 22 11.35 -1.64 -6.95
C ARG A 22 10.95 -2.64 -5.87
N ILE A 23 10.21 -3.67 -6.27
CA ILE A 23 9.88 -4.77 -5.37
C ILE A 23 11.16 -5.57 -5.12
N SER A 24 11.52 -5.76 -3.85
CA SER A 24 12.69 -6.55 -3.44
C SER A 24 12.44 -8.05 -3.54
N ASP A 25 11.22 -8.46 -3.23
CA ASP A 25 10.85 -9.87 -3.09
C ASP A 25 10.45 -10.47 -4.43
N GLU A 26 10.86 -11.72 -4.65
CA GLU A 26 10.32 -12.50 -5.75
C GLU A 26 8.82 -12.73 -5.51
N ASN A 27 7.99 -12.35 -6.48
CA ASN A 27 6.56 -12.59 -6.46
C ASN A 27 6.16 -13.44 -7.67
N SER A 28 5.17 -14.31 -7.48
CA SER A 28 4.70 -15.25 -8.51
C SER A 28 4.18 -14.56 -9.77
N GLU A 29 3.73 -13.32 -9.64
CA GLU A 29 3.15 -12.52 -10.72
C GLU A 29 4.18 -11.62 -11.43
N GLN A 30 5.46 -11.69 -11.02
CA GLN A 30 6.58 -10.98 -11.63
C GLN A 30 6.41 -9.46 -11.70
N TYR A 31 5.62 -8.86 -10.79
CA TYR A 31 5.61 -7.40 -10.64
C TYR A 31 6.98 -6.92 -10.20
N THR A 32 7.44 -5.81 -10.79
CA THR A 32 8.79 -5.30 -10.58
C THR A 32 8.83 -4.01 -9.78
N HIS A 33 7.72 -3.28 -9.76
CA HIS A 33 7.61 -1.96 -9.14
C HIS A 33 6.28 -1.87 -8.40
N ALA A 34 6.28 -1.12 -7.31
CA ALA A 34 5.10 -0.79 -6.54
C ALA A 34 4.99 0.72 -6.39
N ILE A 35 3.75 1.20 -6.30
CA ILE A 35 3.43 2.60 -6.10
C ILE A 35 2.35 2.67 -5.02
N PHE A 36 2.58 3.51 -4.03
CA PHE A 36 1.60 3.90 -3.04
C PHE A 36 1.32 5.39 -3.21
N MET A 37 0.05 5.74 -3.37
CA MET A 37 -0.40 7.12 -3.38
C MET A 37 -1.51 7.29 -2.35
N ARG A 38 -1.47 8.40 -1.63
CA ARG A 38 -2.51 8.79 -0.69
C ARG A 38 -3.10 10.12 -1.12
N PHE A 39 -4.42 10.18 -1.11
CA PHE A 39 -5.19 11.36 -1.47
C PHE A 39 -5.89 11.92 -0.23
N HIS A 40 -6.17 13.22 -0.23
CA HIS A 40 -6.90 13.88 0.86
C HIS A 40 -8.36 13.43 0.91
N THR A 41 -9.00 13.33 -0.26
CA THR A 41 -10.38 12.87 -0.40
C THR A 41 -10.50 11.85 -1.54
N LYS A 42 -11.60 11.08 -1.53
CA LYS A 42 -11.95 10.22 -2.66
C LYS A 42 -12.13 11.02 -3.96
N GLU A 43 -12.71 12.21 -3.88
CA GLU A 43 -12.92 13.07 -5.05
C GLU A 43 -11.58 13.51 -5.68
N ASP A 44 -10.52 13.67 -4.88
CA ASP A 44 -9.18 13.94 -5.40
C ASP A 44 -8.59 12.74 -6.16
N LEU A 45 -8.86 11.51 -5.70
CA LEU A 45 -8.47 10.27 -6.41
C LEU A 45 -9.22 10.15 -7.75
N ASP A 46 -10.53 10.40 -7.75
CA ASP A 46 -11.34 10.35 -8.96
C ASP A 46 -10.83 11.37 -10.01
N LYS A 47 -10.57 12.61 -9.57
CA LYS A 47 -9.95 13.66 -10.41
C LYS A 47 -8.54 13.31 -10.88
N PHE A 48 -7.79 12.54 -10.09
CA PHE A 48 -6.46 12.09 -10.47
C PHE A 48 -6.52 11.13 -11.66
N TYR A 49 -7.44 10.16 -11.64
CA TYR A 49 -7.61 9.22 -12.75
C TYR A 49 -8.06 9.89 -14.05
N GLU A 50 -8.86 10.94 -13.97
CA GLU A 50 -9.33 11.70 -15.13
C GLU A 50 -8.31 12.74 -15.64
N ASN A 51 -7.21 12.96 -14.90
CA ASN A 51 -6.30 14.05 -15.20
C ASN A 51 -5.49 13.80 -16.50
N PRO A 52 -5.54 14.72 -17.49
CA PRO A 52 -4.82 14.53 -18.75
C PRO A 52 -3.29 14.39 -18.60
N LEU A 53 -2.68 15.04 -17.60
CA LEU A 53 -1.25 14.91 -17.33
C LEU A 53 -0.91 13.51 -16.84
N TYR A 54 -1.70 12.97 -15.90
CA TYR A 54 -1.51 11.59 -15.42
C TYR A 54 -1.69 10.57 -16.55
N VAL A 55 -2.76 10.71 -17.34
CA VAL A 55 -3.02 9.85 -18.50
C VAL A 55 -1.88 9.93 -19.52
N GLY A 56 -1.35 11.13 -19.76
CA GLY A 56 -0.17 11.35 -20.60
C GLY A 56 1.07 10.64 -20.07
N VAL A 57 1.38 10.80 -18.77
CA VAL A 57 2.50 10.12 -18.11
C VAL A 57 2.38 8.60 -18.23
N LEU A 58 1.19 8.03 -17.99
CA LEU A 58 0.98 6.59 -18.16
C LEU A 58 1.29 6.17 -19.60
N LYS A 59 0.71 6.84 -20.58
CA LYS A 59 0.82 6.49 -21.99
C LYS A 59 2.24 6.63 -22.53
N GLU A 60 2.95 7.69 -22.17
CA GLU A 60 4.24 8.05 -22.78
C GLU A 60 5.43 7.47 -22.01
N HIS A 61 5.30 7.27 -20.69
CA HIS A 61 6.43 6.94 -19.82
C HIS A 61 6.30 5.63 -19.05
N VAL A 62 5.09 5.05 -18.95
CA VAL A 62 4.84 3.82 -18.18
C VAL A 62 4.51 2.65 -19.11
N MET A 63 3.40 2.74 -19.87
CA MET A 63 2.93 1.67 -20.74
C MET A 63 3.96 1.17 -21.77
N PRO A 64 4.88 1.99 -22.32
CA PRO A 64 5.92 1.48 -23.23
C PRO A 64 6.89 0.48 -22.59
N TYR A 65 6.98 0.47 -21.25
CA TYR A 65 7.91 -0.36 -20.49
C TYR A 65 7.20 -1.32 -19.53
N CYS A 66 5.87 -1.34 -19.53
CA CYS A 66 5.04 -2.04 -18.57
C CYS A 66 4.06 -2.96 -19.31
N HIS A 67 4.18 -4.28 -19.09
CA HIS A 67 3.28 -5.28 -19.70
C HIS A 67 1.87 -5.25 -19.10
N GLY A 68 1.71 -4.62 -17.93
CA GLY A 68 0.45 -4.52 -17.20
C GLY A 68 0.71 -4.08 -15.77
N PHE A 69 -0.34 -3.58 -15.12
CA PHE A 69 -0.32 -3.23 -13.71
C PHE A 69 -1.68 -3.59 -13.09
N ILE A 70 -1.64 -3.84 -11.79
CA ILE A 70 -2.83 -3.94 -10.94
C ILE A 70 -2.88 -2.71 -10.04
N ASN A 71 -4.09 -2.24 -9.74
CA ASN A 71 -4.30 -1.21 -8.74
C ASN A 71 -5.39 -1.64 -7.77
N LEU A 72 -5.36 -1.06 -6.58
CA LEU A 72 -6.35 -1.26 -5.53
C LEU A 72 -6.53 0.09 -4.85
N ASP A 73 -7.77 0.56 -4.80
CA ASP A 73 -8.12 1.77 -4.09
C ASP A 73 -8.84 1.38 -2.80
N TYR A 74 -8.45 1.97 -1.68
CA TYR A 74 -9.11 1.75 -0.39
C TYR A 74 -9.16 3.04 0.41
N GLU A 75 -10.21 3.19 1.20
CA GLU A 75 -10.30 4.27 2.18
C GLU A 75 -9.66 3.82 3.49
N SER A 76 -8.87 4.70 4.10
CA SER A 76 -8.15 4.40 5.33
C SER A 76 -7.85 5.64 6.14
N GLU A 77 -8.21 5.58 7.42
CA GLU A 77 -7.89 6.57 8.43
C GLU A 77 -6.40 6.52 8.78
N VAL A 78 -5.88 7.64 9.30
CA VAL A 78 -4.55 7.73 9.91
C VAL A 78 -4.76 8.35 11.27
N GLU A 79 -4.04 7.87 12.26
CA GLU A 79 -4.00 8.50 13.58
C GLU A 79 -3.55 9.97 13.47
N ASP A 80 -3.83 10.77 14.51
CA ASP A 80 -3.64 12.23 14.53
C ASP A 80 -2.19 12.71 14.28
N ASP A 81 -1.22 11.81 14.09
CA ASP A 81 0.13 12.14 13.64
C ASP A 81 0.19 12.34 12.12
N ILE A 82 -0.16 13.55 11.70
CA ILE A 82 -0.06 14.03 10.32
C ILE A 82 1.39 13.98 9.78
N LEU A 83 2.43 14.04 10.64
CA LEU A 83 3.82 14.05 10.18
C LEU A 83 4.23 12.70 9.57
N SER A 84 3.68 11.60 10.10
CA SER A 84 3.89 10.24 9.59
C SER A 84 3.46 10.07 8.12
N ILE A 85 2.51 10.89 7.65
CA ILE A 85 2.00 10.87 6.28
C ILE A 85 3.03 11.45 5.31
N PHE A 86 3.62 12.61 5.66
CA PHE A 86 4.31 13.47 4.71
C PHE A 86 5.74 13.06 4.38
N ARG A 87 6.37 12.16 5.14
CA ARG A 87 7.73 11.67 4.85
C ARG A 87 8.70 12.79 4.46
N LYS A 88 8.75 13.87 5.24
CA LYS A 88 9.65 15.00 4.98
C LYS A 88 10.97 14.83 5.73
N GLY A 89 12.10 14.79 5.02
CA GLY A 89 13.45 14.81 5.57
C GLY A 89 14.37 13.72 5.01
N GLU A 90 15.69 13.93 5.09
CA GLU A 90 16.73 13.00 4.61
C GLU A 90 16.70 11.63 5.32
N GLU A 91 16.07 11.54 6.49
CA GLU A 91 15.87 10.30 7.25
C GLU A 91 15.06 9.23 6.49
N PHE A 92 14.32 9.61 5.44
CA PHE A 92 13.44 8.72 4.69
C PHE A 92 13.93 8.32 3.29
N ASN A 93 15.16 8.70 2.92
CA ASN A 93 15.77 8.26 1.65
C ASN A 93 15.96 6.73 1.57
N TYR A 94 15.77 5.99 2.67
CA TYR A 94 16.01 4.54 2.80
C TYR A 94 14.85 3.76 3.46
N GLY A 95 13.65 4.34 3.53
CA GLY A 95 12.49 3.67 4.10
C GLY A 95 11.99 2.51 3.21
N VAL A 96 11.28 1.56 3.82
CA VAL A 96 10.69 0.40 3.12
C VAL A 96 9.17 0.44 3.28
N GLU A 97 8.44 0.14 2.21
CA GLU A 97 6.99 -0.11 2.25
C GLU A 97 6.72 -1.59 2.09
N LEU A 98 6.00 -2.16 3.04
CA LEU A 98 5.33 -3.44 2.85
C LEU A 98 3.94 -3.17 2.27
N VAL A 99 3.71 -3.60 1.04
CA VAL A 99 2.41 -3.56 0.37
C VAL A 99 1.84 -4.98 0.35
N LEU A 100 0.66 -5.17 0.94
CA LEU A 100 -0.08 -6.42 0.90
C LEU A 100 -1.39 -6.22 0.16
N LEU A 101 -1.61 -7.02 -0.88
CA LEU A 101 -2.90 -7.14 -1.54
C LEU A 101 -3.52 -8.47 -1.12
N VAL A 102 -4.66 -8.43 -0.43
CA VAL A 102 -5.27 -9.61 0.18
C VAL A 102 -6.57 -9.94 -0.52
N ALA A 103 -6.71 -11.18 -0.97
CA ALA A 103 -7.92 -11.71 -1.60
C ALA A 103 -8.58 -12.72 -0.65
N PHE A 104 -9.34 -12.22 0.33
CA PHE A 104 -10.11 -13.11 1.22
C PHE A 104 -11.19 -13.88 0.45
N ILE A 105 -11.37 -15.15 0.82
CA ILE A 105 -12.50 -15.93 0.31
C ILE A 105 -13.83 -15.33 0.79
N LYS A 106 -14.88 -15.54 -0.02
CA LYS A 106 -16.20 -14.93 0.24
C LYS A 106 -16.78 -15.28 1.61
N SER A 107 -16.54 -16.49 2.12
CA SER A 107 -16.99 -16.93 3.45
C SER A 107 -16.27 -16.27 4.61
N SER A 108 -15.08 -15.69 4.38
CA SER A 108 -14.30 -14.97 5.38
C SER A 108 -14.54 -13.46 5.37
N LEU A 109 -15.23 -12.94 4.34
CA LEU A 109 -15.59 -11.51 4.28
C LEU A 109 -16.53 -11.14 5.43
N GLY A 110 -16.31 -9.97 6.03
CA GLY A 110 -16.96 -9.56 7.27
C GLY A 110 -16.08 -9.89 8.48
N GLY A 111 -16.68 -10.41 9.55
CA GLY A 111 -16.01 -10.60 10.85
C GLY A 111 -14.58 -11.14 10.79
N PRO A 112 -14.32 -12.32 10.20
CA PRO A 112 -12.97 -12.89 10.16
C PRO A 112 -11.93 -12.03 9.42
N ALA A 113 -12.32 -11.44 8.29
CA ALA A 113 -11.44 -10.53 7.54
C ALA A 113 -11.15 -9.26 8.35
N GLU A 114 -12.16 -8.66 8.97
CA GLU A 114 -12.01 -7.47 9.81
C GLU A 114 -11.18 -7.75 11.06
N ASP A 115 -11.33 -8.92 11.67
CA ASP A 115 -10.52 -9.38 12.81
C ASP A 115 -9.06 -9.53 12.41
N ALA A 116 -8.77 -10.17 11.26
CA ALA A 116 -7.41 -10.30 10.75
C ALA A 116 -6.77 -8.94 10.45
N MET A 117 -7.55 -8.04 9.88
CA MET A 117 -7.17 -6.67 9.60
C MET A 117 -6.89 -5.90 10.91
N ALA A 118 -7.73 -6.04 11.93
CA ALA A 118 -7.54 -5.42 13.24
C ALA A 118 -6.30 -5.96 13.96
N LEU A 119 -6.04 -7.27 13.89
CA LEU A 119 -4.83 -7.89 14.43
C LEU A 119 -3.57 -7.27 13.80
N LEU A 120 -3.57 -7.04 12.50
CA LEU A 120 -2.43 -6.43 11.81
C LEU A 120 -2.21 -4.97 12.23
N THR A 121 -3.29 -4.21 12.43
CA THR A 121 -3.22 -2.84 12.95
C THR A 121 -2.70 -2.81 14.39
N ASN A 122 -3.24 -3.67 15.27
CA ASN A 122 -2.79 -3.77 16.66
C ASN A 122 -1.32 -4.14 16.76
N LEU A 123 -0.89 -5.13 15.97
CA LEU A 123 0.50 -5.52 15.87
C LEU A 123 1.38 -4.34 15.44
N ALA A 124 0.96 -3.55 14.46
CA ALA A 124 1.74 -2.40 14.02
C ALA A 124 1.93 -1.35 15.13
N MET A 125 0.91 -1.13 15.97
CA MET A 125 0.97 -0.22 17.12
C MET A 125 1.93 -0.71 18.22
N GLU A 126 2.22 -2.01 18.30
CA GLU A 126 3.20 -2.57 19.26
C GLU A 126 4.66 -2.29 18.86
N PHE A 127 4.91 -1.85 17.61
CA PHE A 127 6.25 -1.55 17.10
C PHE A 127 6.44 -0.07 16.67
N PRO A 128 6.19 0.93 17.56
CA PRO A 128 6.28 2.35 17.20
C PRO A 128 7.71 2.82 16.87
N SER A 129 8.71 2.06 17.33
CA SER A 129 10.12 2.26 17.00
C SER A 129 10.52 1.71 15.62
N LEU A 130 9.72 0.83 15.02
CA LEU A 130 10.00 0.22 13.70
C LEU A 130 9.10 0.78 12.61
N ILE A 131 7.82 0.98 12.95
CA ILE A 131 6.77 1.37 12.03
C ILE A 131 6.46 2.85 12.20
N VAL A 132 6.34 3.54 11.07
CA VAL A 132 5.95 4.95 10.99
C VAL A 132 4.44 5.07 10.81
N GLN A 133 3.88 4.20 10.00
CA GLN A 133 2.47 4.22 9.66
C GLN A 133 2.05 2.84 9.17
N ALA A 134 0.88 2.37 9.60
CA ALA A 134 0.23 1.19 9.05
C ALA A 134 -1.21 1.54 8.69
N THR A 135 -1.58 1.30 7.44
CA THR A 135 -2.90 1.65 6.92
C THR A 135 -3.47 0.47 6.17
N LYS A 136 -4.78 0.30 6.27
CA LYS A 136 -5.51 -0.80 5.66
C LYS A 136 -6.91 -0.36 5.29
N GLY A 137 -7.54 -1.08 4.37
CA GLY A 137 -8.95 -0.91 4.10
C GLY A 137 -9.48 -1.89 3.06
N PRO A 138 -10.81 -2.00 2.97
CA PRO A 138 -11.46 -2.77 1.94
C PRO A 138 -11.28 -2.09 0.58
N ASN A 139 -11.19 -2.89 -0.47
CA ASN A 139 -11.10 -2.42 -1.84
C ASN A 139 -12.41 -1.73 -2.25
N VAL A 140 -12.32 -0.45 -2.58
CA VAL A 140 -13.43 0.37 -3.08
C VAL A 140 -13.38 0.55 -4.61
N ASN A 141 -12.33 0.04 -5.26
CA ASN A 141 -12.20 0.08 -6.71
C ASN A 141 -13.22 -0.85 -7.37
N MET A 142 -14.05 -0.30 -8.26
CA MET A 142 -15.08 -1.07 -8.96
C MET A 142 -14.55 -1.91 -10.13
N SER A 143 -13.38 -1.55 -10.66
CA SER A 143 -12.75 -2.12 -11.85
C SER A 143 -11.84 -3.31 -11.55
N ASN A 144 -11.13 -3.29 -10.41
CA ASN A 144 -10.34 -4.42 -9.95
C ASN A 144 -11.01 -5.09 -8.74
N LYS A 145 -11.47 -6.32 -8.91
CA LYS A 145 -12.14 -7.13 -7.86
C LYS A 145 -11.35 -8.35 -7.44
N GLU A 146 -10.11 -8.48 -7.92
CA GLU A 146 -9.24 -9.62 -7.59
C GLU A 146 -8.89 -9.64 -6.11
N TYR A 147 -8.61 -8.46 -5.55
CA TYR A 147 -8.23 -8.27 -4.16
C TYR A 147 -9.35 -7.60 -3.38
N THR A 148 -9.55 -8.04 -2.14
CA THR A 148 -10.61 -7.54 -1.27
C THR A 148 -10.12 -6.47 -0.31
N HIS A 149 -8.83 -6.47 0.05
CA HIS A 149 -8.24 -5.50 0.97
C HIS A 149 -6.83 -5.10 0.51
N GLY A 150 -6.48 -3.84 0.78
CA GLY A 150 -5.13 -3.33 0.68
C GLY A 150 -4.56 -3.03 2.06
N VAL A 151 -3.27 -3.29 2.23
CA VAL A 151 -2.50 -2.88 3.42
C VAL A 151 -1.18 -2.25 2.97
N VAL A 152 -0.82 -1.14 3.60
CA VAL A 152 0.48 -0.51 3.48
C VAL A 152 1.05 -0.25 4.86
N ILE A 153 2.22 -0.85 5.15
CA ILE A 153 3.02 -0.58 6.35
C ILE A 153 4.33 0.10 5.93
N ARG A 154 4.62 1.24 6.54
CA ARG A 154 5.79 2.08 6.25
C ARG A 154 6.78 1.93 7.40
N PHE A 155 7.97 1.44 7.09
CA PHE A 155 9.03 1.24 8.07
C PHE A 155 10.01 2.41 8.08
N ARG A 156 10.65 2.63 9.23
CA ARG A 156 11.70 3.65 9.41
C ARG A 156 12.96 3.32 8.63
N SER A 157 13.28 2.04 8.45
CA SER A 157 14.46 1.57 7.73
C SER A 157 14.29 0.13 7.25
N LEU A 158 15.24 -0.36 6.44
CA LEU A 158 15.33 -1.78 6.08
C LEU A 158 15.53 -2.67 7.31
N ASP A 159 16.42 -2.31 8.24
CA ASP A 159 16.62 -3.06 9.49
C ASP A 159 15.32 -3.19 10.30
N ALA A 160 14.54 -2.10 10.38
CA ALA A 160 13.25 -2.11 11.07
C ALA A 160 12.24 -3.06 10.41
N PHE A 161 12.22 -3.08 9.08
CA PHE A 161 11.44 -4.04 8.31
C PHE A 161 11.88 -5.48 8.59
N GLU A 162 13.19 -5.77 8.54
CA GLU A 162 13.72 -7.11 8.77
C GLU A 162 13.41 -7.62 10.19
N ILE A 163 13.58 -6.77 11.21
CA ILE A 163 13.22 -7.08 12.59
C ILE A 163 11.72 -7.45 12.68
N PHE A 164 10.85 -6.62 12.12
CA PHE A 164 9.40 -6.88 12.12
C PHE A 164 9.04 -8.19 11.42
N MET A 165 9.60 -8.42 10.23
CA MET A 165 9.36 -9.64 9.43
C MET A 165 9.86 -10.90 10.13
N SER A 166 10.88 -10.78 10.98
CA SER A 166 11.43 -11.88 11.77
C SER A 166 10.66 -12.20 13.05
N SER A 167 9.80 -11.29 13.52
CA SER A 167 9.03 -11.42 14.76
C SER A 167 8.08 -12.63 14.75
N SER A 168 7.88 -13.24 15.92
CA SER A 168 6.92 -14.34 16.10
C SER A 168 5.48 -13.89 15.88
N GLU A 169 5.19 -12.66 16.30
CA GLU A 169 3.89 -12.03 16.31
C GLU A 169 3.41 -11.80 14.87
N TYR A 170 4.26 -11.22 14.01
CA TYR A 170 3.94 -11.07 12.59
C TYR A 170 3.82 -12.41 11.87
N LYS A 171 4.68 -13.39 12.19
CA LYS A 171 4.59 -14.74 11.62
C LYS A 171 3.24 -15.40 11.93
N ASN A 172 2.74 -15.25 13.15
CA ASN A 172 1.43 -15.77 13.56
C ASN A 172 0.28 -15.09 12.79
N VAL A 173 0.32 -13.75 12.65
CA VAL A 173 -0.68 -13.02 11.85
C VAL A 173 -0.63 -13.44 10.39
N ARG A 174 0.57 -13.64 9.82
CA ARG A 174 0.73 -14.11 8.44
C ARG A 174 0.14 -15.50 8.21
N ILE A 175 0.31 -16.42 9.17
CA ILE A 175 -0.32 -17.75 9.12
C ILE A 175 -1.85 -17.62 9.14
N TYR A 176 -2.39 -16.76 10.00
CA TYR A 176 -3.83 -16.52 10.07
C TYR A 176 -4.38 -15.93 8.77
N LEU A 177 -3.72 -14.92 8.20
CA LEU A 177 -4.08 -14.36 6.88
C LEU A 177 -4.06 -15.43 5.79
N TYR A 178 -3.02 -16.29 5.77
CA TYR A 178 -2.93 -17.37 4.80
C TYR A 178 -4.12 -18.34 4.90
N PHE A 179 -4.56 -18.65 6.12
CA PHE A 179 -5.71 -19.52 6.33
C PHE A 179 -6.99 -18.95 5.70
N LEU A 180 -7.22 -17.65 5.88
CA LEU A 180 -8.41 -16.94 5.35
C LEU A 180 -8.37 -16.72 3.83
N VAL A 181 -7.23 -16.93 3.19
CA VAL A 181 -7.07 -16.80 1.73
C VAL A 181 -7.13 -18.16 1.02
N LYS A 182 -6.69 -19.25 1.67
CA LYS A 182 -6.50 -20.55 1.00
C LYS A 182 -7.54 -21.64 1.30
N HIS A 183 -8.36 -21.52 2.35
CA HIS A 183 -9.29 -22.59 2.74
C HIS A 183 -10.74 -22.30 2.37
N SER A 184 -11.09 -22.63 1.12
CA SER A 184 -12.45 -23.03 0.71
C SER A 184 -12.52 -24.55 0.58
#